data_AF-A0A7V8UU10-F1
#
_entry.id   AF-A0A7V8UU10-F1
#
_cell.length_a   1.000
_cell.length_b   1.000
_cell.length_c   1.000
_cell.angle_alpha   90.00
_cell.angle_beta   90.00
_cell.angle_gamma   90.00
#
_symmetry.space_group_name_H-M   'P 1'
#
loop_
_entity.id
_entity.type
_entity.pdbx_description
1 polymer ?
#
loop_
_entity_poly.entity_id
_entity_poly.type
_entity_poly.pdbx_seq_one_letter_code
_entity_poly.pdbx_strand_id
1 'polypeptide(L)'
;MTTTLAAPRTCRATRNRLAWTLEIEGMPGRVRRSVEKHMLLLPEGEPGEVWFTRWQRRPDRTYSCRETIVASRAELKVFAHAIDRLAREENFLASITPRSYHGGHVY
;
A
#
# COMPACT_ATOMS: atom_id res chain seq x y z
N MET A 1 -28.84 43.56 -2.56
CA MET A 1 -28.46 42.21 -3.06
C MET A 1 -27.10 41.89 -2.49
N THR A 2 -26.98 40.82 -1.70
CA THR A 2 -25.74 40.46 -1.01
C THR A 2 -25.12 39.27 -1.71
N THR A 3 -23.97 39.47 -2.34
CA THR A 3 -23.23 38.42 -3.04
C THR A 3 -22.31 37.73 -2.02
N THR A 4 -22.71 36.55 -1.54
CA THR A 4 -21.88 35.72 -0.66
C THR A 4 -20.73 35.13 -1.49
N LEU A 5 -19.50 35.56 -1.20
CA LEU A 5 -18.28 35.01 -1.80
C LEU A 5 -18.09 33.57 -1.28
N ALA A 6 -17.96 32.60 -2.19
CA ALA A 6 -17.65 31.22 -1.82
C ALA A 6 -16.29 31.18 -1.08
N ALA A 7 -16.24 30.49 0.06
CA ALA A 7 -15.02 30.30 0.82
C ALA A 7 -13.92 29.71 -0.07
N PRO A 8 -12.65 30.14 0.08
CA PRO A 8 -11.55 29.53 -0.64
C PRO A 8 -11.55 28.05 -0.33
N ARG A 9 -11.64 27.22 -1.38
CA ARG A 9 -11.35 25.80 -1.27
C ARG A 9 -9.91 25.74 -0.79
N THR A 10 -9.70 25.48 0.50
CA THR A 10 -8.37 25.14 0.99
C THR A 10 -7.94 23.94 0.16
N CYS A 11 -7.00 24.16 -0.77
CA CYS A 11 -6.27 23.09 -1.42
C CYS A 11 -5.64 22.33 -0.27
N ARG A 12 -6.31 21.26 0.19
CA ARG A 12 -5.81 20.37 1.23
C ARG A 12 -4.45 19.97 0.72
N ALA A 13 -3.39 20.46 1.37
CA ALA A 13 -2.02 20.16 0.96
C ALA A 13 -1.97 18.67 0.69
N THR A 14 -1.77 18.30 -0.58
CA THR A 14 -1.69 16.91 -0.99
C THR A 14 -0.55 16.37 -0.15
N ARG A 15 -0.86 15.65 0.95
CA ARG A 15 0.17 14.94 1.72
C ARG A 15 0.99 14.22 0.66
N ASN A 16 2.31 14.35 0.73
CA ASN A 16 3.24 13.77 -0.24
C ASN A 16 3.10 12.24 -0.21
N ARG A 17 2.04 11.72 -0.82
CA ARG A 17 1.67 10.32 -0.94
C ARG A 17 2.41 9.83 -2.17
N LEU A 18 3.26 8.84 -1.94
CA LEU A 18 4.05 8.22 -2.98
C LEU A 18 3.43 6.86 -3.30
N ALA A 19 3.68 6.38 -4.51
CA ALA A 19 3.40 5.00 -4.85
C ALA A 19 4.53 4.11 -4.32
N TRP A 20 4.16 3.01 -3.68
CA TRP A 20 5.05 1.98 -3.17
C TRP A 20 4.67 0.65 -3.81
N THR A 21 5.64 -0.23 -4.00
CA THR A 21 5.41 -1.61 -4.43
C THR A 21 5.62 -2.53 -3.23
N LEU A 22 4.57 -3.25 -2.84
CA LEU A 22 4.65 -4.36 -1.91
C LEU A 22 4.87 -5.64 -2.70
N GLU A 23 5.88 -6.42 -2.33
CA GLU A 23 6.12 -7.76 -2.86
C GLU A 23 6.16 -8.76 -1.71
N ILE A 24 5.41 -9.86 -1.87
CA ILE A 24 5.39 -10.98 -0.94
C ILE A 24 5.69 -12.24 -1.73
N GLU A 25 6.61 -13.06 -1.23
CA GLU A 25 6.99 -14.34 -1.84
C GLU A 25 7.14 -15.44 -0.78
N GLY A 26 6.80 -16.68 -1.17
CA GLY A 26 6.96 -17.85 -0.29
C GLY A 26 6.02 -17.89 0.92
N MET A 27 4.96 -17.08 0.96
CA MET A 27 4.09 -16.98 2.13
C MET A 27 3.26 -18.27 2.34
N PRO A 28 3.31 -18.92 3.52
CA PRO A 28 2.45 -20.07 3.80
C PRO A 28 0.97 -19.69 3.80
N GLY A 29 0.10 -20.55 3.25
CA GLY A 29 -1.34 -20.27 3.13
C GLY A 29 -2.06 -19.94 4.45
N ARG A 30 -1.59 -20.47 5.59
CA ARG A 30 -2.13 -20.15 6.92
C ARG A 30 -1.96 -18.68 7.32
N VAL A 31 -0.93 -18.02 6.79
CA VAL A 31 -0.51 -16.66 7.15
C VAL A 31 -1.25 -15.60 6.33
N ARG A 32 -1.92 -15.99 5.23
CA ARG A 32 -2.63 -15.09 4.32
C ARG A 32 -3.59 -14.14 5.06
N ARG A 33 -4.45 -14.67 5.94
CA ARG A 33 -5.41 -13.85 6.70
C ARG A 33 -4.71 -12.87 7.64
N SER A 34 -3.56 -13.25 8.19
CA SER A 34 -2.76 -12.36 9.05
C SER A 34 -2.18 -11.20 8.24
N VAL A 35 -1.72 -11.43 7.01
CA VAL A 35 -1.29 -10.33 6.12
C VAL A 35 -2.46 -9.43 5.73
N GLU A 36 -3.60 -10.01 5.32
CA GLU A 36 -4.81 -9.25 4.98
C GLU A 36 -5.28 -8.38 6.16
N LYS A 37 -5.16 -8.87 7.40
CA LYS A 37 -5.41 -8.07 8.60
C LYS A 37 -4.46 -6.88 8.74
N HIS A 38 -3.17 -7.06 8.46
CA HIS A 38 -2.21 -5.95 8.50
C HIS A 38 -2.47 -4.93 7.39
N MET A 39 -3.01 -5.33 6.24
CA MET A 39 -3.39 -4.41 5.17
C MET A 39 -4.46 -3.41 5.59
N LEU A 40 -5.27 -3.72 6.62
CA LEU A 40 -6.22 -2.77 7.21
C LEU A 40 -5.55 -1.58 7.94
N LEU A 41 -4.23 -1.63 8.15
CA LEU A 41 -3.45 -0.50 8.68
C LEU A 41 -3.13 0.54 7.61
N LEU A 42 -3.30 0.19 6.33
CA LEU A 42 -3.08 1.11 5.23
C LEU A 42 -4.22 2.16 5.20
N PRO A 43 -3.92 3.41 4.78
CA PRO A 43 -4.93 4.45 4.67
C PRO A 43 -5.92 4.12 3.55
N GLU A 44 -7.23 4.33 3.73
CA GLU A 44 -8.22 4.08 2.65
C GLU A 44 -7.77 4.69 1.31
N GLY A 45 -7.93 3.88 0.24
CA GLY A 45 -7.67 4.31 -1.13
C GLY A 45 -8.77 5.25 -1.63
N GLU A 46 -8.43 6.08 -2.61
CA GLU A 46 -9.43 6.88 -3.30
C GLU A 46 -10.41 5.98 -4.09
N PRO A 47 -11.65 6.41 -4.34
CA PRO A 47 -12.59 5.65 -5.17
C PRO A 47 -11.97 5.30 -6.54
N GLY A 48 -11.79 3.99 -6.79
CA GLY A 48 -11.13 3.48 -8.00
C GLY A 48 -9.71 2.93 -7.77
N GLU A 49 -9.10 3.19 -6.61
CA GLU A 49 -7.91 2.47 -6.14
C GLU A 49 -8.33 1.11 -5.62
N VAL A 50 -8.13 0.09 -6.45
CA VAL A 50 -8.59 -1.26 -6.18
C VAL A 50 -7.62 -1.99 -5.26
N TRP A 51 -8.04 -2.25 -4.02
CA TRP A 51 -7.29 -3.07 -3.06
C TRP A 51 -7.67 -4.54 -3.24
N PHE A 52 -7.37 -5.11 -4.40
CA PHE A 52 -7.49 -6.55 -4.56
C PHE A 52 -6.09 -7.13 -4.57
N THR A 53 -5.65 -7.63 -3.41
CA THR A 53 -4.49 -8.52 -3.35
C THR A 53 -4.73 -9.72 -4.25
N ARG A 54 -4.15 -9.67 -5.46
CA ARG A 54 -4.13 -10.79 -6.40
C ARG A 54 -3.10 -11.80 -5.91
N TRP A 55 -3.55 -12.64 -4.99
CA TRP A 55 -2.74 -13.74 -4.47
C TRP A 55 -2.48 -14.77 -5.57
N GLN A 56 -1.22 -14.96 -5.92
CA GLN A 56 -0.78 -16.05 -6.78
C GLN A 56 -0.39 -17.24 -5.90
N ARG A 57 -1.11 -18.36 -6.04
CA ARG A 57 -0.73 -19.62 -5.40
C ARG A 57 0.35 -20.31 -6.23
N ARG A 58 1.45 -20.67 -5.60
CA ARG A 58 2.58 -21.40 -6.20
C ARG A 58 2.40 -22.93 -6.03
N PRO A 59 3.10 -23.75 -6.84
CA PRO A 59 2.99 -25.23 -6.76
C PRO A 59 3.40 -25.82 -5.40
N ASP A 60 4.34 -25.17 -4.71
CA ASP A 60 4.81 -25.49 -3.36
C ASP A 60 3.80 -25.14 -2.25
N ARG A 61 2.56 -24.75 -2.63
CA ARG A 61 1.47 -24.32 -1.75
C ARG A 61 1.75 -23.02 -0.99
N THR A 62 2.77 -22.26 -1.40
CA THR A 62 2.97 -20.90 -0.93
C THR A 62 2.17 -19.90 -1.77
N TYR A 63 2.07 -18.69 -1.26
CA TYR A 63 1.42 -17.56 -1.91
C TYR A 63 2.43 -16.45 -2.17
N SER A 64 2.23 -15.76 -3.28
CA SER A 64 2.97 -14.56 -3.64
C SER A 64 1.99 -13.46 -4.04
N CYS A 65 2.37 -12.20 -3.87
CA CYS A 65 1.65 -11.09 -4.47
C CYS A 65 2.61 -9.93 -4.77
N ARG A 66 2.18 -9.09 -5.70
CA ARG A 66 2.79 -7.80 -5.97
C ARG A 66 1.68 -6.76 -6.06
N GLU A 67 1.74 -5.74 -5.21
CA GLU A 67 0.68 -4.74 -5.07
C GLU A 67 1.23 -3.31 -5.05
N THR A 68 0.45 -2.35 -5.54
CA THR A 68 0.81 -0.92 -5.46
C THR A 68 0.05 -0.25 -4.32
N ILE A 69 0.78 0.43 -3.43
CA ILE A 69 0.22 1.14 -2.28
C ILE A 69 0.46 2.64 -2.46
N VAL A 70 -0.58 3.46 -2.33
CA VAL A 70 -0.46 4.93 -2.34
C VAL A 70 -0.59 5.46 -0.92
N ALA A 71 0.55 5.82 -0.32
CA ALA A 71 0.60 6.26 1.07
C ALA A 71 1.76 7.23 1.31
N SER A 72 1.64 8.09 2.31
CA SER A 72 2.80 8.80 2.84
C SER A 72 3.72 7.82 3.57
N ARG A 73 5.01 8.18 3.69
CA ARG A 73 5.98 7.38 4.44
C ARG A 73 5.57 7.17 5.90
N ALA A 74 4.91 8.15 6.52
CA ALA A 74 4.44 8.07 7.90
C ALA A 74 3.30 7.05 8.06
N GLU A 75 2.32 7.07 7.15
CA GLU A 75 1.21 6.11 7.11
C GLU A 75 1.73 4.68 6.86
N LEU A 76 2.71 4.53 5.97
CA LEU A 76 3.27 3.22 5.62
C LEU A 76 4.14 2.60 6.72
N LYS A 77 4.75 3.41 7.60
CA LYS A 77 5.74 2.95 8.58
C LYS A 77 5.22 1.83 9.49
N VAL A 78 3.98 1.96 9.97
CA VAL A 78 3.35 0.99 10.88
C VAL A 78 3.10 -0.34 10.16
N PHE A 79 2.55 -0.28 8.95
CA PHE A 79 2.33 -1.45 8.11
C PHE A 79 3.64 -2.16 7.76
N ALA A 80 4.66 -1.41 7.32
CA ALA A 80 5.95 -1.96 6.93
C ALA A 80 6.63 -2.70 8.07
N HIS A 81 6.63 -2.12 9.28
CA HIS A 81 7.19 -2.78 10.46
C HIS A 81 6.42 -4.06 10.83
N ALA A 82 5.08 -4.02 10.76
CA ALA A 82 4.26 -5.18 11.13
C ALA A 82 4.43 -6.35 10.15
N ILE A 83 4.52 -6.06 8.85
CA ILE A 83 4.77 -7.05 7.81
C ILE A 83 6.20 -7.62 7.90
N ASP A 84 7.22 -6.79 8.11
CA ASP A 84 8.61 -7.27 8.30
C ASP A 84 8.72 -8.21 9.50
N ARG A 85 8.06 -7.88 10.63
CA ARG A 85 8.01 -8.77 11.79
C ARG A 85 7.33 -10.10 11.45
N LEU A 86 6.16 -10.06 10.81
CA LEU A 86 5.41 -11.26 10.44
C LEU A 86 6.20 -12.14 9.43
N ALA A 87 6.89 -11.50 8.48
CA ALA A 87 7.75 -12.16 7.50
C ALA A 87 8.88 -12.95 8.16
N ARG A 88 9.52 -12.37 9.18
CA ARG A 88 10.57 -13.04 9.96
C ARG A 88 10.03 -14.18 10.82
N GLU A 89 8.91 -13.97 11.48
CA GLU A 89 8.28 -14.99 12.35
C GLU A 89 7.82 -16.22 11.55
N GLU A 90 7.27 -16.01 10.35
CA GLU A 90 6.68 -17.07 9.53
C GLU A 90 7.59 -17.53 8.37
N ASN A 91 8.81 -16.99 8.30
CA ASN A 91 9.86 -17.31 7.33
C ASN A 91 9.41 -17.16 5.86
N PHE A 92 8.91 -15.99 5.49
CA PHE A 92 8.61 -15.62 4.10
C PHE A 92 9.25 -14.27 3.74
N LEU A 93 9.29 -13.95 2.45
CA LEU A 93 9.87 -12.70 1.96
C LEU A 93 8.78 -11.64 1.84
N ALA A 94 9.00 -10.48 2.44
CA ALA A 94 8.18 -9.30 2.24
C ALA A 94 9.08 -8.08 2.01
N SER A 95 8.81 -7.31 0.96
CA SER A 95 9.51 -6.07 0.69
C SER A 95 8.54 -4.97 0.31
N ILE A 96 8.88 -3.74 0.70
CA ILE A 96 8.14 -2.54 0.31
C ILE A 96 9.15 -1.53 -0.21
N THR A 97 9.04 -1.19 -1.49
CA THR A 97 9.96 -0.29 -2.17
C THR A 97 9.22 0.92 -2.72
N PRO A 98 9.81 2.13 -2.66
CA PRO A 98 9.22 3.28 -3.32
C PRO A 98 9.24 3.04 -4.83
N ARG A 99 8.12 3.27 -5.51
CA ARG A 99 8.07 3.15 -6.95
C ARG A 99 8.81 4.34 -7.56
N SER A 100 9.88 4.07 -8.29
CA SER A 100 10.58 5.11 -9.05
C SER A 100 9.62 5.66 -10.10
N TYR A 101 9.27 6.94 -9.99
CA TYR A 101 8.52 7.63 -11.05
C TYR A 101 9.41 7.71 -12.29
N HIS A 102 8.97 7.12 -13.40
CA HIS A 102 9.67 7.14 -14.70
C HIS A 102 8.86 7.92 -15.76
N GLY A 103 8.00 8.84 -15.33
CA GLY A 103 7.30 9.73 -16.25
C GLY A 103 8.20 10.88 -16.66
N GLY A 104 8.24 11.20 -17.96
CA GLY A 104 8.85 12.43 -18.43
C GLY A 104 8.18 13.62 -17.76
N HIS A 105 8.97 14.49 -17.11
CA HIS A 105 8.48 15.78 -16.66
C HIS A 105 7.99 16.56 -17.88
N VAL A 106 6.68 16.72 -18.01
CA VAL A 106 6.11 17.70 -18.95
C VAL A 106 6.25 19.05 -18.25
N TYR A 107 7.23 19.83 -18.70
CA TYR A 107 7.43 21.23 -18.32
C TYR A 107 6.39 22.12 -18.98
#